data_AF-A0A5J5C6W3-F1
#
_entry.id   AF-A0A5J5C6W3-F1
#
_cell.length_a   1.000
_cell.length_b   1.000
_cell.length_c   1.000
_cell.angle_alpha   90.00
_cell.angle_beta   90.00
_cell.angle_gamma   90.00
#
_symmetry.space_group_name_H-M   'P 1'
#
loop_
_entity.id
_entity.type
_entity.pdbx_description
1 polymer ?
#
loop_
_entity_poly.entity_id
_entity_poly.type
_entity_poly.pdbx_seq_one_letter_code
_entity_poly.pdbx_strand_id
1 'polypeptide(L)'
;MTVGDRGWSSATAEAEAEWNFLYPRMLAPSSAPLVLRLPLRFPLPADDRKDQVIWAGFDELDLGPDSFKHVLLIGYQNGFQVIDVEDASNFRELVSKRDGPVTFLQMLPTPAKSDGDEGFRSSHPLLLIVAGR
;
A
#
# COMPACT_ATOMS: atom_id res chain seq x y z
N MET A 1 3.46 -30.06 -37.75
CA MET A 1 3.06 -29.66 -36.39
C MET A 1 4.31 -29.65 -35.53
N THR A 2 4.83 -28.46 -35.19
CA THR A 2 5.71 -28.21 -34.03
C THR A 2 5.85 -26.69 -33.91
N VAL A 3 5.15 -26.10 -32.93
CA VAL A 3 5.36 -24.74 -32.44
C VAL A 3 6.35 -24.87 -31.28
N GLY A 4 7.49 -24.17 -31.34
CA GLY A 4 8.56 -24.27 -30.35
C GLY A 4 8.99 -22.91 -29.79
N ASP A 5 8.66 -22.70 -28.52
CA ASP A 5 9.53 -22.24 -27.43
C ASP A 5 10.55 -21.12 -27.68
N ARG A 6 10.12 -19.93 -28.12
CA ARG A 6 11.01 -18.75 -28.14
C ARG A 6 10.44 -17.47 -27.53
N GLY A 7 9.40 -17.55 -26.70
CA GLY A 7 8.74 -16.38 -26.12
C GLY A 7 8.96 -16.12 -24.63
N TRP A 8 9.30 -17.14 -23.83
CA TRP A 8 9.26 -17.04 -22.37
C TRP A 8 10.56 -16.62 -21.69
N SER A 9 11.72 -16.78 -22.34
CA SER A 9 13.01 -16.49 -21.69
C SER A 9 13.38 -15.01 -21.64
N SER A 10 12.82 -14.15 -22.51
CA SER A 10 13.21 -12.73 -22.56
C SER A 10 12.43 -11.90 -21.54
N ALA A 11 11.15 -12.22 -21.33
CA ALA A 11 10.27 -11.47 -20.43
C ALA A 11 10.69 -11.58 -18.95
N THR A 12 11.22 -12.74 -18.55
CA THR A 12 11.75 -12.94 -17.19
C THR A 12 13.07 -12.20 -16.99
N ALA A 13 13.95 -12.19 -18.00
CA ALA A 13 15.23 -11.48 -17.93
C ALA A 13 15.05 -9.96 -17.86
N GLU A 14 14.10 -9.39 -18.61
CA GLU A 14 13.78 -7.96 -18.52
C GLU A 14 13.16 -7.60 -17.17
N ALA A 15 12.25 -8.43 -16.64
CA ALA A 15 11.67 -8.21 -15.31
C ALA A 15 12.74 -8.28 -14.21
N GLU A 16 13.63 -9.28 -14.24
CA GLU A 16 14.73 -9.40 -13.27
C GLU A 16 15.73 -8.23 -13.35
N ALA A 17 15.97 -7.68 -14.55
CA ALA A 17 16.81 -6.50 -14.73
C ALA A 17 16.17 -5.25 -14.11
N GLU A 18 14.86 -5.06 -14.28
CA GLU A 18 14.14 -3.94 -13.64
C GLU A 18 14.10 -4.06 -12.11
N TRP A 19 13.91 -5.28 -11.59
CA TRP A 19 13.93 -5.54 -10.15
C TRP A 19 15.30 -5.24 -9.51
N ASN A 20 16.39 -5.61 -10.17
CA ASN A 20 17.76 -5.35 -9.69
C ASN A 20 18.17 -3.88 -9.82
N PHE A 21 17.60 -3.13 -10.78
CA PHE A 21 17.87 -1.70 -10.95
C PHE A 21 17.18 -0.85 -9.86
N LEU A 22 15.99 -1.25 -9.43
CA LEU A 22 15.20 -0.47 -8.47
C LEU A 22 15.59 -0.74 -7.00
N TYR A 23 16.17 -1.91 -6.66
CA TYR A 23 16.50 -2.26 -5.27
C TYR A 23 17.81 -3.06 -5.13
N PRO A 24 19.00 -2.45 -5.34
CA PRO A 24 20.22 -3.21 -5.55
C PRO A 24 20.85 -3.89 -4.31
N ARG A 25 20.26 -3.79 -3.11
CA ARG A 25 20.77 -4.49 -1.90
C ARG A 25 19.69 -4.73 -0.85
N MET A 26 18.92 -5.79 -1.03
CA MET A 26 18.30 -6.49 0.10
C MET A 26 18.52 -7.98 -0.12
N LEU A 27 19.20 -8.63 0.83
CA LEU A 27 19.31 -10.09 0.88
C LEU A 27 17.93 -10.68 0.69
N ALA A 28 17.79 -11.65 -0.22
CA ALA A 28 16.52 -12.29 -0.53
C ALA A 28 15.79 -12.69 0.78
N PRO A 29 14.61 -12.11 1.08
CA PRO A 29 13.86 -12.54 2.23
C PRO A 29 13.31 -13.94 1.97
N SER A 30 13.69 -14.90 2.83
CA SER A 30 13.19 -16.29 2.84
C SER A 30 11.67 -16.41 3.10
N SER A 31 10.95 -15.30 3.20
CA SER A 31 9.48 -15.26 3.24
C SER A 31 9.04 -13.83 2.95
N ALA A 32 8.98 -13.44 1.67
CA ALA A 32 8.35 -12.18 1.29
C ALA A 32 6.83 -12.38 1.14
N PRO A 33 5.99 -11.44 1.63
CA PRO A 33 4.58 -11.44 1.31
C PRO A 33 4.41 -11.31 -0.21
N LEU A 34 3.54 -12.14 -0.78
CA LEU A 34 3.21 -12.12 -2.21
C LEU A 34 2.48 -10.81 -2.54
N VAL A 35 3.24 -9.79 -2.95
CA VAL A 35 2.67 -8.58 -3.52
C VAL A 35 2.29 -8.89 -4.98
N LEU A 36 1.03 -9.27 -5.20
CA LEU A 36 0.48 -9.48 -6.55
C LEU A 36 0.33 -8.13 -7.27
N ARG A 37 1.38 -7.68 -7.97
CA ARG A 37 1.28 -6.58 -8.94
C ARG A 37 0.81 -7.12 -10.29
N LEU A 38 -0.50 -7.16 -10.50
CA LEU A 38 -1.07 -7.32 -11.84
C LEU A 38 -1.07 -5.96 -12.56
N PRO A 39 -0.45 -5.82 -13.74
CA PRO A 39 -0.55 -4.60 -14.52
C PRO A 39 -1.93 -4.53 -15.19
N LEU A 40 -2.92 -3.93 -14.52
CA LEU A 40 -4.18 -3.57 -15.16
C LEU A 40 -3.97 -2.33 -16.02
N ARG A 41 -3.36 -2.48 -17.20
CA ARG A 41 -3.26 -1.42 -18.21
C ARG A 41 -4.37 -1.58 -19.25
N PHE A 42 -5.59 -1.21 -18.87
CA PHE A 42 -6.59 -0.75 -19.83
C PHE A 42 -6.65 0.77 -19.74
N PRO A 43 -6.64 1.53 -20.86
CA PRO A 43 -6.80 2.96 -20.80
C PRO A 43 -8.20 3.27 -20.29
N LEU A 44 -8.28 3.53 -18.99
CA LEU A 44 -9.46 4.01 -18.32
C LEU A 44 -9.75 5.45 -18.81
N PRO A 45 -11.03 5.80 -19.05
CA PRO A 45 -11.49 7.17 -19.28
C PRO A 45 -10.80 8.16 -18.33
N ALA A 46 -10.62 9.42 -18.74
CA ALA A 46 -9.87 10.40 -17.96
C ALA A 46 -10.40 10.58 -16.52
N ASP A 47 -11.70 10.37 -16.29
CA ASP A 47 -12.30 10.36 -14.95
C ASP A 47 -11.97 9.09 -14.15
N ASP A 48 -11.92 7.92 -14.79
CA ASP A 48 -11.57 6.64 -14.16
C ASP A 48 -10.08 6.54 -13.80
N ARG A 49 -9.22 7.37 -14.39
CA ARG A 49 -7.80 7.48 -13.98
C ARG A 49 -7.65 8.01 -12.56
N LYS A 50 -8.63 8.78 -12.05
CA LYS A 50 -8.55 9.34 -10.71
C LYS A 50 -8.57 8.23 -9.67
N ASP A 51 -9.39 7.20 -9.87
CA ASP A 51 -9.49 6.04 -8.98
C ASP A 51 -8.53 4.90 -9.34
N GLN A 52 -7.51 5.18 -10.17
CA GLN A 52 -6.45 4.22 -10.44
C GLN A 52 -5.67 3.94 -9.14
N VAL A 53 -5.74 2.69 -8.68
CA VAL A 53 -4.92 2.19 -7.56
C VAL A 53 -3.47 2.11 -8.00
N ILE A 54 -2.58 2.74 -7.24
CA ILE A 54 -1.13 2.75 -7.49
C ILE A 54 -0.34 2.00 -6.42
N TRP A 55 -0.92 1.84 -5.22
CA TRP A 55 -0.37 1.05 -4.13
C TRP A 55 -1.50 0.50 -3.24
N ALA A 56 -1.31 -0.67 -2.66
CA ALA A 56 -2.19 -1.23 -1.64
C ALA A 56 -1.41 -2.11 -0.67
N GLY A 57 -1.82 -2.14 0.59
CA GLY A 57 -1.19 -2.95 1.62
C GLY A 57 -2.09 -3.12 2.84
N PHE A 58 -1.85 -4.19 3.60
CA PHE A 58 -2.50 -4.39 4.90
C PHE A 58 -1.57 -3.91 6.01
N ASP A 59 -2.17 -3.39 7.09
CA ASP A 59 -1.45 -2.97 8.28
C ASP A 59 -2.34 -3.11 9.52
N GLU A 60 -1.77 -2.91 10.70
CA GLU A 60 -2.47 -2.92 11.98
C GLU A 60 -2.62 -1.50 12.54
N LEU A 61 -3.84 -1.15 12.89
CA LEU A 61 -4.19 0.08 13.56
C LEU A 61 -4.34 -0.19 15.07
N ASP A 62 -3.35 0.22 15.85
CA ASP A 62 -3.37 0.17 17.31
C ASP A 62 -4.29 1.26 17.89
N LEU A 63 -5.23 0.84 18.75
CA LEU A 63 -6.20 1.70 19.45
C LEU A 63 -6.02 1.65 20.97
N GLY A 64 -5.04 0.90 21.48
CA GLY A 64 -4.76 0.75 22.90
C GLY A 64 -4.36 -0.67 23.33
N PRO A 65 -4.20 -0.91 24.65
CA PRO A 65 -3.50 -2.08 25.20
C PRO A 65 -3.96 -3.45 24.70
N ASP A 66 -5.23 -3.60 24.33
CA ASP A 66 -5.81 -4.86 23.82
C ASP A 66 -6.78 -4.62 22.65
N SER A 67 -6.64 -3.49 21.95
CA SER A 67 -7.54 -3.13 20.85
C SER A 67 -6.74 -2.72 19.64
N PHE A 68 -6.82 -3.53 18.59
CA PHE A 68 -6.28 -3.22 17.28
C PHE A 68 -7.31 -3.54 16.20
N LYS A 69 -7.06 -3.04 15.00
CA LYS A 69 -7.83 -3.35 13.81
C LYS A 69 -6.90 -3.66 12.65
N HIS A 70 -7.22 -4.69 11.88
CA HIS A 70 -6.64 -4.87 10.57
C HIS A 70 -7.25 -3.86 9.61
N VAL A 71 -6.38 -3.14 8.90
CA VAL A 71 -6.79 -2.14 7.91
C VAL A 71 -6.20 -2.45 6.54
N LEU A 72 -6.98 -2.16 5.50
CA LEU A 72 -6.52 -2.07 4.13
C LEU A 72 -6.23 -0.60 3.81
N LEU A 73 -4.97 -0.33 3.45
CA LEU A 73 -4.48 0.96 3.02
C LEU A 73 -4.43 0.97 1.49
N ILE A 74 -5.07 1.94 0.84
CA ILE A 74 -5.11 2.04 -0.63
C ILE A 74 -4.65 3.42 -1.06
N GLY A 75 -3.60 3.47 -1.89
CA GLY A 75 -3.12 4.66 -2.55
C GLY A 75 -3.66 4.76 -3.98
N TYR A 76 -4.26 5.89 -4.32
CA TYR A 76 -4.79 6.21 -5.63
C TYR A 76 -3.97 7.31 -6.31
N GLN A 77 -4.17 7.47 -7.61
CA GLN A 77 -3.65 8.63 -8.34
C GLN A 77 -4.30 9.95 -7.88
N ASN A 78 -5.51 9.92 -7.30
CA ASN A 78 -6.18 11.11 -6.79
C ASN A 78 -6.17 11.24 -5.26
N GLY A 79 -5.60 10.31 -4.50
CA GLY A 79 -5.70 10.33 -3.05
C GLY A 79 -5.40 9.01 -2.37
N PHE A 80 -6.04 8.76 -1.24
CA PHE A 80 -5.95 7.48 -0.53
C PHE A 80 -7.22 7.16 0.26
N GLN A 81 -7.37 5.89 0.63
CA GLN A 81 -8.37 5.40 1.57
C GLN A 81 -7.75 4.48 2.63
N VAL A 82 -8.35 4.48 3.82
CA VAL A 82 -8.08 3.54 4.91
C VAL A 82 -9.39 2.83 5.24
N ILE A 83 -9.38 1.50 5.17
CA ILE A 83 -10.58 0.68 5.29
C ILE A 83 -10.35 -0.32 6.43
N ASP A 84 -11.25 -0.35 7.39
CA ASP A 84 -11.35 -1.39 8.40
C ASP A 84 -11.85 -2.69 7.76
N VAL A 85 -11.08 -3.77 7.91
CA VAL A 85 -11.35 -5.08 7.30
C VAL A 85 -11.54 -6.20 8.33
N GLU A 86 -11.73 -5.85 9.61
CA GLU A 86 -11.99 -6.84 10.68
C GLU A 86 -13.22 -7.72 10.39
N ASP A 87 -14.27 -7.14 9.81
CA ASP A 87 -15.49 -7.85 9.44
C ASP A 87 -15.59 -7.97 7.91
N ALA A 88 -15.36 -9.17 7.39
CA ALA A 88 -15.45 -9.48 5.96
C ALA A 88 -16.86 -9.26 5.36
N SER A 89 -17.89 -9.09 6.19
CA SER A 89 -19.25 -8.78 5.75
C SER A 89 -19.53 -7.28 5.64
N ASN A 90 -18.69 -6.43 6.25
CA ASN A 90 -18.90 -4.99 6.29
C ASN A 90 -17.58 -4.22 6.38
N PHE A 91 -17.07 -3.82 5.21
CA PHE A 91 -15.91 -2.94 5.12
C PHE A 91 -16.30 -1.51 5.54
N ARG A 92 -15.62 -0.97 6.55
CA ARG A 92 -15.87 0.41 7.00
C ARG A 92 -14.74 1.32 6.57
N GLU A 93 -15.07 2.34 5.79
CA GLU A 93 -14.11 3.40 5.49
C GLU A 93 -13.82 4.21 6.76
N LEU A 94 -12.55 4.25 7.15
CA LEU A 94 -12.07 5.06 8.27
C LEU A 94 -11.64 6.45 7.80
N VAL A 95 -10.96 6.53 6.65
CA VAL A 95 -10.48 7.78 6.05
C VAL A 95 -10.57 7.70 4.53
N SER A 96 -11.00 8.81 3.90
CA SER A 96 -10.90 9.02 2.46
C SER A 96 -10.47 10.45 2.20
N LYS A 97 -9.41 10.61 1.42
CA LYS A 97 -8.82 11.92 1.12
C LYS A 97 -8.39 11.98 -0.34
N ARG A 98 -8.70 13.08 -1.03
CA ARG A 98 -8.53 13.23 -2.49
C ARG A 98 -7.55 14.35 -2.86
N ASP A 99 -6.35 14.31 -2.24
CA ASP A 99 -5.34 15.37 -2.32
C ASP A 99 -4.13 14.98 -3.22
N GLY A 100 -4.38 14.25 -4.31
CA GLY A 100 -3.35 13.89 -5.30
C GLY A 100 -2.70 12.51 -5.08
N PRO A 101 -1.70 12.13 -5.90
CA PRO A 101 -1.20 10.76 -5.94
C PRO A 101 -0.53 10.32 -4.64
N VAL A 102 -0.92 9.16 -4.10
CA VAL A 102 -0.28 8.55 -2.91
C VAL A 102 0.37 7.23 -3.27
N THR A 103 1.71 7.18 -3.19
CA THR A 103 2.50 6.03 -3.64
C THR A 103 2.86 5.06 -2.53
N PHE A 104 2.70 5.46 -1.26
CA PHE A 104 2.95 4.60 -0.10
C PHE A 104 2.19 5.09 1.13
N LEU A 105 1.68 4.15 1.93
CA LEU A 105 0.97 4.37 3.19
C LEU A 105 1.47 3.38 4.23
N GLN A 106 1.54 3.79 5.49
CA GLN A 106 1.86 2.88 6.60
C GLN A 106 1.28 3.40 7.91
N MET A 107 0.65 2.53 8.69
CA MET A 107 0.33 2.83 10.08
C MET A 107 1.63 2.93 10.87
N LEU A 108 1.74 3.97 11.71
CA LEU A 108 2.88 4.14 12.60
C LEU A 108 2.48 3.73 14.02
N PRO A 109 3.43 3.22 14.81
CA PRO A 109 3.18 2.94 16.22
C PRO A 109 2.62 4.15 16.95
N THR A 110 1.67 3.91 17.86
CA THR A 110 1.11 4.95 18.71
C THR A 110 2.24 5.64 19.47
N PRO A 111 2.37 6.98 19.38
CA PRO A 111 3.42 7.69 20.10
C PRO A 111 3.35 7.43 21.60
N ALA A 112 4.51 7.27 22.23
CA ALA A 112 4.58 7.21 23.69
C ALA A 112 3.96 8.47 24.29
N LYS A 113 3.18 8.32 25.36
CA LYS A 113 2.59 9.46 26.06
C LYS A 113 3.72 10.38 26.52
N SER A 114 3.64 11.65 26.13
CA SER A 114 4.52 12.69 26.66
C SER A 114 3.99 13.14 28.03
N ASP A 115 4.83 13.14 29.06
CA ASP A 115 4.49 13.60 30.43
C ASP A 115 4.20 15.11 30.54
N GLY A 116 4.19 15.84 29.42
CA GLY A 116 3.96 17.29 29.35
C GLY A 116 2.52 17.67 29.02
N ASP A 117 2.14 18.89 29.43
CA ASP A 117 0.82 19.50 29.22
C ASP A 117 0.55 19.86 27.73
N GLU A 118 1.55 19.68 26.86
CA GLU A 118 1.51 20.02 25.44
C GLU A 118 1.40 18.79 24.51
N GLY A 119 0.22 18.63 23.91
CA GLY A 119 0.14 18.39 22.48
C GLY A 119 -0.34 17.01 22.02
N PHE A 120 0.16 15.92 22.60
CA PHE A 120 -0.24 14.54 22.19
C PHE A 120 -1.19 13.88 23.20
N ARG A 121 -1.94 14.70 23.95
CA ARG A 121 -2.74 14.27 25.12
C ARG A 121 -3.94 13.38 24.80
N SER A 122 -4.16 13.11 23.52
CA SER A 122 -4.85 11.93 23.05
C SER A 122 -3.87 11.24 22.10
N SER A 123 -3.32 10.10 22.55
CA SER A 123 -2.49 9.21 21.75
C SER A 123 -3.30 8.71 20.57
N HIS A 124 -3.33 9.51 19.50
CA HIS A 124 -4.05 9.21 18.28
C HIS A 124 -3.14 8.39 17.36
N PRO A 125 -3.71 7.40 16.67
CA PRO A 125 -2.98 6.66 15.65
C PRO A 125 -2.41 7.60 14.59
N LEU A 126 -1.21 7.29 14.10
CA LEU A 126 -0.52 8.06 13.08
C LEU A 126 -0.47 7.26 11.77
N LEU A 127 -0.67 7.96 10.65
CA LEU A 127 -0.56 7.40 9.30
C LEU A 127 0.54 8.14 8.55
N LEU A 128 1.58 7.42 8.14
CA LEU A 128 2.58 7.91 7.20
C LEU A 128 2.00 7.90 5.79
N ILE A 129 2.16 9.01 5.07
CA ILE A 129 1.71 9.15 3.69
C ILE A 129 2.89 9.66 2.86
N VAL A 130 3.24 8.95 1.79
CA VAL A 130 4.18 9.43 0.78
C VAL A 130 3.37 9.82 -0.45
N ALA A 131 3.31 11.12 -0.72
CA ALA A 131 2.60 11.68 -1.86
C ALA A 131 3.57 12.06 -3.00
N GLY A 132 3.15 11.81 -4.23
CA GLY A 132 3.83 12.30 -5.43
C GLY A 132 3.48 13.76 -5.70
N ARG A 133 4.38 14.49 -6.36
CA ARG A 133 4.16 15.88 -6.80
C ARG A 133 3.70 15.94 -8.25
#